data_AF-A0AAW0BWT0-F1
#
_entry.id   AF-A0AAW0BWT0-F1
#
_cell.length_a   1.000
_cell.length_b   1.000
_cell.length_c   1.000
_cell.angle_alpha   90.00
_cell.angle_beta   90.00
_cell.angle_gamma   90.00
#
_symmetry.space_group_name_H-M   'P 1'
#
loop_
_entity.id
_entity.type
_entity.pdbx_description
1 polymer ?
#
loop_
_entity_poly.entity_id
_entity_poly.type
_entity_poly.pdbx_seq_one_letter_code
_entity_poly.pdbx_strand_id
1 'polypeptide(L)'
;MSTLIPQIASSLTQGNRWSNSGIDRPETPAVLKHRLWTGKRKIVYSIPLEDLRGTIIDLTPHYSAENYRFIDADAFTKDRQLIVYEVPLLPKAPMTYTVTSYVWYGLNASPSQLEHDGSFRVFCGTKSDGTHREDGGPINLKVLEYICRWACVSSSFLVWLDRLCILQTSEQDKAWQISRMHGIFESSEQCIVLPGGLQRLASTSEVTSWVDRAWTYQEAMTTWDYAVVFTSDQYHLYDGPSRWFVEGECYYKPLVDLFVEASHLVDSDTPYLVLGGNAAGLNLLGTIMEYKTLNEVAPEEERISQDVIDQLVIQGVGVRTSSRPVDMVLSILGLLGADNILGPDKLQEFGSMERFRATLALVEAVFIPYEDKMKLPVLERGSRMLDIPLWQALEITTTNVGGDGLDDDLAGTMLPTLRDLTDLLDGDATEITLSHHPIVSMKRTPLPEWKFGYGAEVNSASGRAAAIANEIPDSEFIRSYSVSENERVLVRHKDEGWIELCQTLGQSQSSEYLEDDIVLGWTLKLGEHPCIRFYRFVTSHIVIDQD
;
A
#
# COMPACT_ATOMS: atom_id res chain seq x y z
N MET A 1 -19.97 -13.05 -14.15
CA MET A 1 -19.24 -12.32 -13.09
C MET A 1 -19.79 -10.90 -12.88
N SER A 2 -20.22 -10.14 -13.91
CA SER A 2 -20.86 -8.81 -13.72
C SER A 2 -22.21 -8.78 -12.97
N THR A 3 -22.81 -9.93 -12.65
CA THR A 3 -24.07 -10.04 -11.88
C THR A 3 -23.87 -10.26 -10.38
N LEU A 4 -22.64 -10.56 -9.93
CA LEU A 4 -22.33 -10.79 -8.53
C LEU A 4 -22.15 -9.47 -7.76
N ILE A 5 -21.67 -8.42 -8.41
CA ILE A 5 -21.38 -7.11 -7.80
C ILE A 5 -22.62 -6.50 -7.09
N PRO A 6 -23.83 -6.42 -7.70
CA PRO A 6 -25.00 -5.87 -7.01
C PRO A 6 -25.53 -6.79 -5.89
N GLN A 7 -25.35 -8.11 -6.03
CA GLN A 7 -25.79 -9.09 -5.01
C GLN A 7 -24.85 -9.13 -3.80
N ILE A 8 -23.55 -8.92 -4.03
CA ILE A 8 -22.53 -8.78 -2.99
C ILE A 8 -22.65 -7.40 -2.31
N ALA A 9 -22.84 -6.31 -3.06
CA ALA A 9 -23.12 -4.99 -2.48
C ALA A 9 -24.40 -5.01 -1.62
N SER A 10 -25.46 -5.69 -2.10
CA SER A 10 -26.68 -5.95 -1.34
C SER A 10 -26.45 -6.85 -0.12
N SER A 11 -25.62 -7.88 -0.21
CA SER A 11 -25.32 -8.79 0.92
C SER A 11 -24.37 -8.19 1.95
N LEU A 12 -23.45 -7.30 1.54
CA LEU A 12 -22.63 -6.50 2.45
C LEU A 12 -23.46 -5.41 3.14
N THR A 13 -24.40 -4.79 2.42
CA THR A 13 -25.36 -3.83 3.01
C THR A 13 -26.48 -4.48 3.80
N GLN A 14 -26.77 -5.78 3.61
CA GLN A 14 -27.76 -6.55 4.40
C GLN A 14 -27.12 -7.34 5.54
N GLY A 15 -25.89 -7.82 5.38
CA GLY A 15 -25.05 -8.41 6.43
C GLY A 15 -24.60 -7.37 7.45
N ASN A 16 -24.43 -6.12 7.00
CA ASN A 16 -24.44 -4.94 7.85
C ASN A 16 -25.89 -4.52 8.12
N ARG A 17 -26.43 -5.01 9.24
CA ARG A 17 -27.79 -4.80 9.73
C ARG A 17 -28.18 -3.31 9.87
N TRP A 18 -28.45 -2.59 8.79
CA TRP A 18 -28.83 -1.16 8.86
C TRP A 18 -29.89 -0.80 7.82
N SER A 19 -31.15 -0.98 8.23
CA SER A 19 -32.33 -0.51 7.51
C SER A 19 -32.43 1.02 7.53
N ASN A 20 -32.49 1.62 6.34
CA ASN A 20 -33.34 2.73 5.87
C ASN A 20 -34.20 3.55 6.88
N SER A 21 -33.63 4.08 7.94
CA SER A 21 -34.20 5.22 8.66
C SER A 21 -33.14 6.29 8.78
N GLY A 22 -33.53 7.54 8.52
CA GLY A 22 -32.70 8.71 8.79
C GLY A 22 -32.06 8.63 10.17
N ILE A 23 -30.93 9.32 10.32
CA ILE A 23 -30.03 9.33 11.48
C ILE A 23 -30.83 9.50 12.77
N ASP A 24 -31.27 8.39 13.35
CA ASP A 24 -31.84 8.24 14.68
C ASP A 24 -31.29 6.91 15.22
N ARG A 25 -30.00 6.92 15.56
CA ARG A 25 -29.42 5.92 16.45
C ARG A 25 -29.68 6.39 17.89
N PRO A 26 -30.10 5.51 18.81
CA PRO A 26 -30.29 5.92 20.19
C PRO A 26 -28.98 6.48 20.75
N GLU A 27 -29.01 7.74 21.19
CA GLU A 27 -27.90 8.38 21.87
C GLU A 27 -27.43 7.47 23.01
N THR A 28 -26.26 6.86 22.85
CA THR A 28 -25.58 6.27 24.01
C THR A 28 -25.11 7.46 24.85
N PRO A 29 -25.56 7.62 26.11
CA PRO A 29 -25.28 8.83 26.87
C PRO A 29 -23.79 9.13 26.90
N ALA A 30 -23.39 10.37 26.60
CA ALA A 30 -21.98 10.80 26.57
C ALA A 30 -21.19 10.43 27.84
N VAL A 31 -21.89 10.33 28.98
CA VAL A 31 -21.36 9.94 30.29
C VAL A 31 -20.86 8.48 30.35
N LEU A 32 -21.43 7.58 29.53
CA LEU A 32 -20.96 6.19 29.42
C LEU A 32 -19.75 6.07 28.49
N LYS A 33 -19.60 6.95 27.48
CA LYS A 33 -18.52 6.89 26.47
C LYS A 33 -17.13 7.25 27.04
N HIS A 34 -17.02 8.29 27.87
CA HIS A 34 -15.74 8.67 28.50
C HIS A 34 -15.24 7.67 29.57
N ARG A 35 -16.12 6.80 30.10
CA ARG A 35 -15.82 5.86 31.20
C ARG A 35 -15.33 4.48 30.75
N LEU A 36 -15.36 4.17 29.45
CA LEU A 36 -15.00 2.84 28.93
C LEU A 36 -13.51 2.69 28.59
N TRP A 37 -12.71 3.76 28.71
CA TRP A 37 -11.26 3.68 28.55
C TRP A 37 -10.61 3.06 29.80
N THR A 38 -10.11 1.82 29.70
CA THR A 38 -9.37 1.15 30.79
C THR A 38 -7.84 1.22 30.67
N GLY A 39 -7.30 1.68 29.53
CA GLY A 39 -5.85 1.87 29.31
C GLY A 39 -5.28 3.16 29.92
N LYS A 40 -3.95 3.33 29.90
CA LYS A 40 -3.33 4.64 30.18
C LYS A 40 -3.43 5.53 28.94
N ARG A 41 -4.09 6.70 29.05
CA ARG A 41 -4.04 7.78 28.04
C ARG A 41 -3.51 9.05 28.69
N LYS A 42 -2.74 9.82 27.93
CA LYS A 42 -2.20 11.11 28.35
C LYS A 42 -2.68 12.18 27.37
N ILE A 43 -3.29 13.25 27.86
CA ILE A 43 -3.50 14.45 27.04
C ILE A 43 -2.12 15.07 26.84
N VAL A 44 -1.67 15.15 25.59
CA VAL A 44 -0.36 15.73 25.24
C VAL A 44 -0.50 17.12 24.64
N TYR A 45 -1.64 17.43 24.02
CA TYR A 45 -1.91 18.72 23.42
C TYR A 45 -3.38 19.09 23.57
N SER A 46 -3.66 20.37 23.83
CA SER A 46 -5.00 20.92 24.00
C SER A 46 -5.01 22.40 23.64
N ILE A 47 -5.89 22.83 22.74
CA ILE A 47 -6.05 24.23 22.35
C ILE A 47 -7.50 24.51 21.94
N PRO A 48 -8.11 25.65 22.33
CA PRO A 48 -9.39 26.10 21.79
C PRO A 48 -9.34 26.33 20.27
N LEU A 49 -10.41 25.99 19.54
CA LEU A 49 -10.43 26.16 18.08
C LEU A 49 -10.40 27.63 17.62
N GLU A 50 -10.79 28.56 18.49
CA GLU A 50 -10.65 30.00 18.25
C GLU A 50 -9.18 30.44 18.24
N ASP A 51 -8.37 29.92 19.15
CA ASP A 51 -6.94 30.19 19.25
C ASP A 51 -6.12 29.45 18.19
N LEU A 52 -6.70 28.43 17.56
CA LEU A 52 -6.06 27.66 16.51
C LEU A 52 -6.04 28.39 15.15
N ARG A 53 -6.99 29.30 14.90
CA ARG A 53 -7.16 29.96 13.59
C ARG A 53 -5.93 30.78 13.19
N GLY A 54 -5.44 30.53 11.97
CA GLY A 54 -4.29 31.24 11.39
C GLY A 54 -2.95 30.90 12.02
N THR A 55 -2.89 29.89 12.89
CA THR A 55 -1.66 29.53 13.59
C THR A 55 -0.84 28.46 12.87
N ILE A 56 0.43 28.36 13.25
CA ILE A 56 1.28 27.21 12.98
C ILE A 56 1.54 26.53 14.31
N ILE A 57 1.02 25.33 14.51
CA ILE A 57 1.20 24.58 15.76
C ILE A 57 2.50 23.76 15.70
N ASP A 58 3.31 23.85 16.75
CA ASP A 58 4.48 22.98 16.94
C ASP A 58 4.15 21.91 17.99
N LEU A 59 4.09 20.66 17.55
CA LEU A 59 3.78 19.51 18.39
C LEU A 59 5.03 18.86 18.99
N THR A 60 6.23 19.29 18.58
CA THR A 60 7.52 18.76 19.02
C THR A 60 7.70 18.76 20.54
N PRO A 61 7.40 19.83 21.29
CA PRO A 61 7.60 19.83 22.74
C PRO A 61 6.55 19.00 23.50
N HIS A 62 5.50 18.53 22.82
CA HIS A 62 4.36 17.87 23.42
C HIS A 62 4.40 16.35 23.30
N TYR A 63 4.96 15.84 22.20
CA TYR A 63 4.86 14.42 21.83
C TYR A 63 6.08 13.63 22.27
N SER A 64 5.84 12.41 22.72
CA SER A 64 6.88 11.40 22.96
C SER A 64 6.99 10.53 21.71
N ALA A 65 8.17 10.38 21.12
CA ALA A 65 8.35 9.53 19.92
C ALA A 65 7.82 8.10 20.12
N GLU A 66 7.45 7.44 19.03
CA GLU A 66 7.04 6.03 18.97
C GLU A 66 5.78 5.72 19.82
N ASN A 67 4.85 6.66 19.86
CA ASN A 67 3.54 6.47 20.49
C ASN A 67 2.42 6.76 19.50
N TYR A 68 1.31 6.05 19.62
CA TYR A 68 0.11 6.36 18.85
C TYR A 68 -0.58 7.59 19.43
N ARG A 69 -1.17 8.39 18.55
CA ARG A 69 -1.83 9.63 18.94
C ARG A 69 -3.17 9.75 18.24
N PHE A 70 -4.15 10.30 18.93
CA PHE A 70 -5.52 10.39 18.43
C PHE A 70 -6.16 11.70 18.86
N ILE A 71 -6.90 12.31 17.95
CA ILE A 71 -7.71 13.50 18.19
C ILE A 71 -9.00 13.07 18.90
N ASP A 72 -9.42 13.82 19.92
CA ASP A 72 -10.73 13.67 20.55
C ASP A 72 -11.81 14.33 19.68
N ALA A 73 -12.60 13.52 18.98
CA ALA A 73 -13.63 14.00 18.07
C ALA A 73 -14.80 14.70 18.79
N ASP A 74 -15.14 14.23 20.00
CA ASP A 74 -16.20 14.81 20.82
C ASP A 74 -15.76 16.19 21.33
N ALA A 75 -14.53 16.33 21.83
CA ALA A 75 -14.00 17.63 22.24
C ALA A 75 -13.91 18.62 21.07
N PHE A 76 -13.54 18.14 19.87
CA PHE A 76 -13.46 18.99 18.69
C PHE A 76 -14.84 19.52 18.27
N THR A 77 -15.85 18.65 18.25
CA THR A 77 -17.19 19.00 17.75
C THR A 77 -18.07 19.70 18.79
N LYS A 78 -18.05 19.26 20.05
CA LYS A 78 -18.93 19.76 21.12
C LYS A 78 -18.28 20.86 21.95
N ASP A 79 -17.06 20.62 22.40
CA ASP A 79 -16.36 21.53 23.31
C ASP A 79 -15.54 22.59 22.58
N ARG A 80 -15.47 22.51 21.23
CA ARG A 80 -14.72 23.43 20.37
C ARG A 80 -13.24 23.49 20.75
N GLN A 81 -12.64 22.34 21.06
CA GLN A 81 -11.22 22.21 21.39
C GLN A 81 -10.54 21.12 20.58
N LEU A 82 -9.33 21.39 20.10
CA LEU A 82 -8.44 20.35 19.59
C LEU A 82 -7.69 19.72 20.77
N ILE A 83 -8.06 18.49 21.12
CA ILE A 83 -7.37 17.67 22.12
C ILE A 83 -6.72 16.48 21.41
N VAL A 84 -5.45 16.22 21.75
CA VAL A 84 -4.73 15.02 21.28
C VAL A 84 -4.31 14.17 22.47
N TYR A 85 -4.69 12.89 22.42
CA TYR A 85 -4.24 11.86 23.35
C TYR A 85 -3.02 11.14 22.79
N GLU A 86 -2.11 10.75 23.67
CA GLU A 86 -1.00 9.83 23.40
C GLU A 86 -1.21 8.51 24.14
N VAL A 87 -0.99 7.40 23.43
CA VAL A 87 -1.21 6.04 23.90
C VAL A 87 -0.13 5.08 23.39
N PRO A 88 0.27 4.09 24.20
CA PRO A 88 1.37 3.19 23.83
C PRO A 88 0.93 2.05 22.90
N LEU A 89 -0.37 1.76 22.81
CA LEU A 89 -0.93 0.66 22.02
C LEU A 89 -2.17 1.13 21.28
N LEU A 90 -2.44 0.52 20.12
CA LEU A 90 -3.66 0.80 19.36
C LEU A 90 -4.90 0.48 20.21
N PRO A 91 -5.90 1.38 20.24
CA PRO A 91 -7.17 1.10 20.88
C PRO A 91 -7.81 -0.16 20.32
N LYS A 92 -8.39 -1.00 21.20
CA LYS A 92 -9.15 -2.20 20.83
C LYS A 92 -10.56 -2.11 21.41
N ALA A 93 -11.49 -2.85 20.80
CA ALA A 93 -12.89 -2.94 21.23
C ALA A 93 -13.02 -3.07 22.78
N PRO A 94 -13.96 -2.34 23.41
CA PRO A 94 -15.06 -1.57 22.81
C PRO A 94 -14.65 -0.18 22.31
N MET A 95 -13.38 0.20 22.45
CA MET A 95 -12.86 1.48 22.01
C MET A 95 -12.18 1.37 20.66
N THR A 96 -12.74 2.06 19.70
CA THR A 96 -12.28 2.09 18.32
C THR A 96 -11.92 3.53 17.93
N TYR A 97 -11.37 3.68 16.74
CA TYR A 97 -11.02 4.96 16.17
C TYR A 97 -11.31 4.96 14.66
N THR A 98 -11.41 6.17 14.13
CA THR A 98 -11.58 6.46 12.72
C THR A 98 -10.25 6.88 12.14
N VAL A 99 -9.87 6.31 11.01
CA VAL A 99 -8.70 6.74 10.23
C VAL A 99 -9.12 7.66 9.08
N THR A 100 -8.24 8.57 8.70
CA THR A 100 -8.47 9.49 7.59
C THR A 100 -7.57 9.12 6.41
N SER A 101 -8.16 8.82 5.26
CA SER A 101 -7.46 8.64 3.99
C SER A 101 -7.61 9.89 3.13
N TYR A 102 -6.50 10.46 2.66
CA TYR A 102 -6.55 11.71 1.90
C TYR A 102 -5.28 11.97 1.07
N VAL A 103 -5.36 12.94 0.17
CA VAL A 103 -4.22 13.42 -0.63
C VAL A 103 -3.45 14.49 0.14
N TRP A 104 -2.16 14.27 0.39
CA TRP A 104 -1.31 15.19 1.15
C TRP A 104 -1.20 16.58 0.51
N TYR A 105 -1.09 16.63 -0.83
CA TYR A 105 -1.22 17.84 -1.63
C TYR A 105 -2.48 17.74 -2.49
N GLY A 106 -3.63 17.90 -1.84
CA GLY A 106 -4.94 17.84 -2.49
C GLY A 106 -5.33 19.14 -3.20
N LEU A 107 -6.63 19.32 -3.37
CA LEU A 107 -7.22 20.51 -3.97
C LEU A 107 -7.02 21.72 -3.05
N ASN A 108 -6.58 22.83 -3.64
CA ASN A 108 -6.40 24.08 -2.88
C ASN A 108 -7.75 24.77 -2.65
N ALA A 109 -7.96 25.23 -1.42
CA ALA A 109 -9.06 26.13 -1.10
C ALA A 109 -8.66 27.57 -1.45
N SER A 110 -9.65 28.41 -1.78
CA SER A 110 -9.38 29.84 -1.96
C SER A 110 -8.98 30.47 -0.62
N PRO A 111 -8.18 31.56 -0.62
CA PRO A 111 -7.85 32.27 0.63
C PRO A 111 -9.10 32.72 1.39
N SER A 112 -10.14 33.17 0.69
CA SER A 112 -11.42 33.56 1.28
C SER A 112 -12.15 32.41 1.97
N GLN A 113 -12.08 31.20 1.39
CA GLN A 113 -12.67 30.01 1.99
C GLN A 113 -11.92 29.62 3.27
N LEU A 114 -10.58 29.61 3.24
CA LEU A 114 -9.75 29.30 4.39
C LEU A 114 -9.89 30.32 5.53
N GLU A 115 -10.14 31.59 5.21
CA GLU A 115 -10.43 32.65 6.18
C GLU A 115 -11.81 32.43 6.83
N HIS A 116 -12.84 32.18 6.02
CA HIS A 116 -14.20 31.93 6.47
C HIS A 116 -14.28 30.68 7.37
N ASP A 117 -13.84 29.54 6.85
CA ASP A 117 -13.92 28.26 7.54
C ASP A 117 -12.95 28.22 8.74
N GLY A 118 -11.86 28.99 8.64
CA GLY A 118 -10.72 28.93 9.54
C GLY A 118 -9.79 27.78 9.17
N SER A 119 -8.49 28.01 9.35
CA SER A 119 -7.47 27.00 9.05
C SER A 119 -6.24 27.21 9.91
N PHE A 120 -5.40 26.19 9.99
CA PHE A 120 -4.13 26.23 10.70
C PHE A 120 -3.11 25.34 10.00
N ARG A 121 -1.84 25.42 10.40
CA ARG A 121 -0.76 24.60 9.85
C ARG A 121 -0.07 23.83 10.96
N VAL A 122 0.55 22.70 10.61
CA VAL A 122 1.40 21.93 11.52
C VAL A 122 2.86 22.17 11.14
N PHE A 123 3.69 22.52 12.12
CA PHE A 123 5.12 22.69 11.94
C PHE A 123 5.79 21.34 11.59
N CYS A 124 6.53 21.31 10.49
CA CYS A 124 7.17 20.10 9.96
C CYS A 124 8.71 20.20 9.96
N GLY A 125 9.27 21.14 10.72
CA GLY A 125 10.70 21.43 10.75
C GLY A 125 11.11 22.57 9.82
N THR A 126 12.42 22.77 9.69
CA THR A 126 13.03 23.80 8.83
C THR A 126 13.83 23.18 7.70
N LYS A 127 13.84 23.84 6.54
CA LYS A 127 14.72 23.53 5.41
C LYS A 127 16.15 24.02 5.69
N SER A 128 17.09 23.63 4.83
CA SER A 128 18.50 24.04 4.90
C SER A 128 18.70 25.56 4.79
N ASP A 129 17.76 26.27 4.17
CA ASP A 129 17.75 27.74 4.03
C ASP A 129 17.13 28.47 5.24
N GLY A 130 16.74 27.73 6.29
CA GLY A 130 16.11 28.27 7.50
C GLY A 130 14.61 28.54 7.39
N THR A 131 14.00 28.36 6.21
CA THR A 131 12.55 28.50 6.04
C THR A 131 11.81 27.28 6.60
N HIS A 132 10.55 27.47 7.01
CA HIS A 132 9.72 26.36 7.48
C HIS A 132 9.38 25.39 6.35
N ARG A 133 9.37 24.09 6.67
CA ARG A 133 8.82 23.08 5.77
C ARG A 133 7.31 23.25 5.71
N GLU A 134 6.80 23.50 4.51
CA GLU A 134 5.36 23.57 4.22
C GLU A 134 4.85 22.24 3.66
N ASP A 135 5.09 21.17 4.41
CA ASP A 135 4.62 19.86 3.99
C ASP A 135 3.07 19.88 4.05
N GLY A 136 2.39 19.61 2.93
CA GLY A 136 0.92 19.42 2.78
C GLY A 136 -0.04 20.56 3.11
N GLY A 137 0.44 21.80 3.26
CA GLY A 137 -0.43 23.00 3.34
C GLY A 137 -1.27 23.15 4.63
N PRO A 138 -2.24 24.09 4.63
CA PRO A 138 -3.13 24.32 5.77
C PRO A 138 -4.21 23.23 5.90
N ILE A 139 -4.60 22.96 7.15
CA ILE A 139 -5.74 22.11 7.50
C ILE A 139 -6.94 23.02 7.71
N ASN A 140 -8.00 22.82 6.93
CA ASN A 140 -9.26 23.54 7.08
C ASN A 140 -10.02 22.98 8.29
N LEU A 141 -10.41 23.86 9.23
CA LEU A 141 -11.12 23.49 10.45
C LEU A 141 -12.47 22.84 10.15
N LYS A 142 -13.16 23.28 9.10
CA LYS A 142 -14.45 22.71 8.70
C LYS A 142 -14.30 21.30 8.12
N VAL A 143 -13.21 21.03 7.39
CA VAL A 143 -12.89 19.67 6.91
C VAL A 143 -12.56 18.74 8.10
N LEU A 144 -11.78 19.23 9.07
CA LEU A 144 -11.49 18.48 10.29
C LEU A 144 -12.76 18.25 11.16
N GLU A 145 -13.69 19.20 11.15
CA GLU A 145 -15.01 19.04 11.78
C GLU A 145 -15.79 17.89 11.13
N TYR A 146 -15.82 17.80 9.80
CA TYR A 146 -16.45 16.68 9.09
C TYR A 146 -15.85 15.33 9.49
N ILE A 147 -14.51 15.23 9.56
CA ILE A 147 -13.83 14.02 10.03
C ILE A 147 -14.28 13.65 11.45
N CYS A 148 -14.27 14.62 12.38
CA CYS A 148 -14.64 14.37 13.76
C CYS A 148 -16.12 14.01 13.90
N ARG A 149 -17.01 14.67 13.14
CA ARG A 149 -18.43 14.34 13.13
C ARG A 149 -18.66 12.91 12.65
N TRP A 150 -17.93 12.44 11.63
CA TRP A 150 -18.05 11.08 11.12
C TRP A 150 -17.70 10.05 12.18
N ALA A 151 -16.56 10.26 12.86
CA ALA A 151 -16.17 9.43 14.00
C ALA A 151 -17.31 9.36 15.03
N CYS A 152 -17.86 10.50 15.45
CA CYS A 152 -18.94 10.56 16.45
C CYS A 152 -20.23 9.81 16.07
N VAL A 153 -20.46 9.42 14.81
CA VAL A 153 -21.64 8.63 14.36
C VAL A 153 -21.57 7.16 14.82
N SER A 154 -20.37 6.65 15.14
CA SER A 154 -20.13 5.27 15.56
C SER A 154 -19.67 5.17 17.02
N SER A 155 -19.14 4.01 17.42
CA SER A 155 -18.46 3.83 18.71
C SER A 155 -17.12 4.55 18.78
N SER A 156 -16.60 5.05 17.66
CA SER A 156 -15.29 5.68 17.53
C SER A 156 -15.33 7.18 17.87
N PHE A 157 -14.81 7.60 19.01
CA PHE A 157 -14.65 9.04 19.33
C PHE A 157 -13.21 9.54 19.15
N LEU A 158 -12.35 8.71 18.57
CA LEU A 158 -10.96 9.01 18.30
C LEU A 158 -10.74 9.10 16.80
N VAL A 159 -9.94 10.07 16.38
CA VAL A 159 -9.53 10.22 14.98
C VAL A 159 -8.02 10.09 14.88
N TRP A 160 -7.55 9.27 13.95
CA TRP A 160 -6.17 9.26 13.50
C TRP A 160 -6.04 10.02 12.18
N LEU A 161 -5.18 11.05 12.21
CA LEU A 161 -4.84 11.87 11.06
C LEU A 161 -3.32 12.10 11.11
N ASP A 162 -2.59 11.55 10.15
CA ASP A 162 -1.12 11.60 10.09
C ASP A 162 -0.51 12.98 10.43
N ARG A 163 -1.08 14.10 9.96
CA ARG A 163 -0.62 15.47 10.23
C ARG A 163 -0.56 15.83 11.70
N LEU A 164 -1.51 15.34 12.46
CA LEU A 164 -1.66 15.64 13.89
C LEU A 164 -1.21 14.47 14.76
N CYS A 165 -1.19 13.25 14.23
CA CYS A 165 -0.93 12.04 15.00
C CYS A 165 0.51 11.54 14.87
N ILE A 166 1.24 11.95 13.83
CA ILE A 166 2.66 11.67 13.63
C ILE A 166 3.48 12.90 14.01
N LEU A 167 4.59 12.69 14.74
CA LEU A 167 5.52 13.76 15.06
C LEU A 167 6.31 14.16 13.80
N GLN A 168 5.82 15.20 13.11
CA GLN A 168 6.31 15.62 11.79
C GLN A 168 7.78 16.07 11.76
N THR A 169 8.38 16.34 12.92
CA THR A 169 9.76 16.77 13.08
C THR A 169 10.73 15.64 13.42
N SER A 170 10.25 14.41 13.65
CA SER A 170 11.07 13.26 14.01
C SER A 170 11.09 12.20 12.91
N GLU A 171 12.27 11.92 12.36
CA GLU A 171 12.46 10.84 11.38
C GLU A 171 12.20 9.46 12.00
N GLN A 172 12.61 9.27 13.26
CA GLN A 172 12.36 8.05 14.03
C GLN A 172 10.86 7.79 14.21
N ASP A 173 10.10 8.79 14.67
CA ASP A 173 8.64 8.64 14.85
C ASP A 173 7.96 8.37 13.51
N LYS A 174 8.36 9.06 12.43
CA LYS A 174 7.83 8.81 11.09
C LYS A 174 8.09 7.38 10.63
N ALA A 175 9.33 6.90 10.73
CA ALA A 175 9.66 5.53 10.35
C ALA A 175 8.87 4.50 11.17
N TRP A 176 8.76 4.73 12.49
CA TRP A 176 7.98 3.88 13.38
C TRP A 176 6.49 3.85 13.02
N GLN A 177 5.88 5.01 12.73
CA GLN A 177 4.47 5.10 12.33
C GLN A 177 4.23 4.50 10.95
N ILE A 178 5.12 4.77 9.99
CA ILE A 178 5.05 4.23 8.62
C ILE A 178 5.09 2.70 8.65
N SER A 179 6.01 2.11 9.43
CA SER A 179 6.09 0.64 9.59
C SER A 179 4.83 0.01 10.18
N ARG A 180 3.99 0.80 10.86
CA ARG A 180 2.76 0.38 11.54
C ARG A 180 1.49 0.87 10.85
N MET A 181 1.62 1.55 9.71
CA MET A 181 0.50 2.19 9.04
C MET A 181 -0.56 1.18 8.64
N HIS A 182 -0.15 -0.01 8.19
CA HIS A 182 -1.08 -1.11 7.92
C HIS A 182 -1.92 -1.45 9.15
N GLY A 183 -1.27 -1.76 10.28
CA GLY A 183 -1.96 -2.09 11.53
C GLY A 183 -2.83 -0.95 12.07
N ILE A 184 -2.43 0.32 11.87
CA ILE A 184 -3.26 1.49 12.21
C ILE A 184 -4.57 1.47 11.40
N PHE A 185 -4.54 1.21 10.10
CA PHE A 185 -5.77 1.16 9.31
C PHE A 185 -6.57 -0.12 9.54
N GLU A 186 -5.91 -1.27 9.62
CA GLU A 186 -6.55 -2.57 9.88
C GLU A 186 -7.28 -2.62 11.23
N SER A 187 -6.72 -2.01 12.27
CA SER A 187 -7.34 -1.98 13.60
C SER A 187 -8.42 -0.88 13.77
N SER A 188 -8.68 -0.08 12.72
CA SER A 188 -9.69 0.98 12.75
C SER A 188 -11.11 0.42 12.55
N GLU A 189 -12.13 1.10 13.10
CA GLU A 189 -13.52 0.71 12.84
C GLU A 189 -14.01 1.22 11.48
N GLN A 190 -13.56 2.44 11.11
CA GLN A 190 -14.04 3.14 9.92
C GLN A 190 -12.93 3.99 9.31
N CYS A 191 -13.02 4.22 8.01
CA CYS A 191 -12.18 5.16 7.29
C CYS A 191 -13.02 6.24 6.61
N ILE A 192 -12.67 7.50 6.85
CA ILE A 192 -13.18 8.62 6.07
C ILE A 192 -12.19 8.96 4.96
N VAL A 193 -12.67 8.97 3.72
CA VAL A 193 -11.89 9.27 2.53
C VAL A 193 -12.20 10.70 2.08
N LEU A 194 -11.15 11.50 1.95
CA LEU A 194 -11.21 12.89 1.49
C LEU A 194 -10.36 13.04 0.23
N PRO A 195 -10.93 12.79 -0.97
CA PRO A 195 -10.15 12.83 -2.21
C PRO A 195 -9.56 14.21 -2.50
N GLY A 196 -10.27 15.27 -2.09
CA GLY A 196 -9.81 16.66 -2.19
C GLY A 196 -8.70 17.06 -1.20
N GLY A 197 -8.36 16.21 -0.23
CA GLY A 197 -7.39 16.53 0.82
C GLY A 197 -8.00 17.33 1.99
N LEU A 198 -7.13 18.00 2.76
CA LEU A 198 -7.53 18.66 4.02
C LEU A 198 -7.89 20.15 3.88
N GLN A 199 -7.71 20.76 2.71
CA GLN A 199 -8.03 22.18 2.50
C GLN A 199 -9.51 22.40 2.13
N ARG A 200 -10.10 21.49 1.34
CA ARG A 200 -11.52 21.49 1.02
C ARG A 200 -11.96 20.11 0.52
N LEU A 201 -13.27 19.88 0.58
CA LEU A 201 -13.90 18.75 -0.08
C LEU A 201 -13.82 18.92 -1.60
N ALA A 202 -13.77 17.79 -2.31
CA ALA A 202 -13.86 17.76 -3.76
C ALA A 202 -15.33 17.68 -4.21
N SER A 203 -15.62 18.33 -5.33
CA SER A 203 -16.80 18.00 -6.13
C SER A 203 -16.60 16.67 -6.84
N THR A 204 -17.67 15.93 -7.09
CA THR A 204 -17.64 14.72 -7.93
C THR A 204 -17.22 14.99 -9.38
N SER A 205 -17.25 16.25 -9.82
CA SER A 205 -16.75 16.67 -11.14
C SER A 205 -15.26 16.97 -11.19
N GLU A 206 -14.58 17.06 -10.04
CA GLU A 206 -13.17 17.43 -10.00
C GLU A 206 -12.26 16.21 -10.07
N VAL A 207 -11.16 16.32 -10.83
CA VAL A 207 -10.13 15.28 -10.83
C VAL A 207 -9.28 15.39 -9.58
N THR A 208 -9.09 14.30 -8.84
CA THR A 208 -8.10 14.25 -7.75
C THR A 208 -6.99 13.25 -8.03
N SER A 209 -5.96 13.23 -7.20
CA SER A 209 -4.86 12.25 -7.29
C SER A 209 -4.97 11.16 -6.22
N TRP A 210 -6.17 10.95 -5.66
CA TRP A 210 -6.34 10.02 -4.53
C TRP A 210 -5.93 8.59 -4.91
N VAL A 211 -6.44 8.03 -6.00
CA VAL A 211 -6.07 6.68 -6.46
C VAL A 211 -4.62 6.60 -6.98
N ASP A 212 -4.03 7.74 -7.34
CA ASP A 212 -2.67 7.77 -7.88
C ASP A 212 -1.61 7.63 -6.79
N ARG A 213 -1.93 7.89 -5.52
CA ARG A 213 -0.96 7.82 -4.42
C ARG A 213 -0.71 6.38 -3.98
N ALA A 214 0.55 6.06 -3.67
CA ALA A 214 0.93 4.77 -3.12
C ALA A 214 0.17 4.43 -1.83
N TRP A 215 0.22 5.30 -0.82
CA TRP A 215 -0.34 5.05 0.51
C TRP A 215 -1.86 4.86 0.53
N THR A 216 -2.60 5.66 -0.25
CA THR A 216 -4.07 5.55 -0.34
C THR A 216 -4.53 4.17 -0.81
N TYR A 217 -3.65 3.41 -1.47
CA TYR A 217 -3.92 2.04 -1.86
C TYR A 217 -4.15 1.13 -0.67
N GLN A 218 -3.21 1.13 0.28
CA GLN A 218 -3.31 0.36 1.51
C GLN A 218 -4.52 0.82 2.32
N GLU A 219 -4.70 2.12 2.43
CA GLU A 219 -5.78 2.75 3.17
C GLU A 219 -7.14 2.27 2.65
N ALA A 220 -7.27 2.09 1.33
CA ALA A 220 -8.48 1.62 0.66
C ALA A 220 -8.76 0.12 0.77
N MET A 221 -7.80 -0.70 1.21
CA MET A 221 -7.93 -2.16 1.24
C MET A 221 -7.94 -2.78 2.64
N THR A 222 -7.72 -1.98 3.68
CA THR A 222 -7.45 -2.45 5.05
C THR A 222 -8.67 -2.41 5.98
N THR A 223 -9.67 -1.58 5.71
CA THR A 223 -10.93 -1.55 6.46
C THR A 223 -12.11 -1.90 5.54
N TRP A 224 -13.32 -1.88 6.08
CA TRP A 224 -14.56 -2.27 5.38
C TRP A 224 -15.63 -1.18 5.40
N ASP A 225 -15.56 -0.25 6.34
CA ASP A 225 -16.52 0.86 6.48
C ASP A 225 -15.89 2.17 6.01
N TYR A 226 -16.05 2.45 4.72
CA TYR A 226 -15.53 3.64 4.07
C TYR A 226 -16.64 4.67 3.82
N ALA A 227 -16.40 5.91 4.20
CA ALA A 227 -17.19 7.06 3.75
C ALA A 227 -16.34 8.00 2.90
N VAL A 228 -16.64 8.07 1.60
CA VAL A 228 -16.04 9.06 0.71
C VAL A 228 -16.90 10.31 0.71
N VAL A 229 -16.32 11.44 1.10
CA VAL A 229 -17.07 12.68 1.38
C VAL A 229 -16.84 13.73 0.30
N PHE A 230 -17.92 14.34 -0.16
CA PHE A 230 -17.96 15.29 -1.27
C PHE A 230 -18.74 16.56 -0.93
N THR A 231 -18.55 17.61 -1.72
CA THR A 231 -19.37 18.84 -1.65
C THR A 231 -20.83 18.56 -2.03
N SER A 232 -21.77 19.41 -1.61
CA SER A 232 -23.22 19.22 -1.86
C SER A 232 -23.69 19.50 -3.29
N ASP A 233 -22.81 19.99 -4.17
CA ASP A 233 -23.12 20.50 -5.50
C ASP A 233 -23.76 19.50 -6.46
N GLN A 234 -23.55 18.19 -6.25
CA GLN A 234 -24.12 17.13 -7.10
C GLN A 234 -25.10 16.19 -6.39
N TYR A 235 -25.58 16.54 -5.18
CA TYR A 235 -26.51 15.68 -4.43
C TYR A 235 -27.76 15.26 -5.24
N HIS A 236 -28.23 16.11 -6.15
CA HIS A 236 -29.45 15.89 -6.94
C HIS A 236 -29.26 15.24 -8.32
N LEU A 237 -28.01 15.00 -8.77
CA LEU A 237 -27.75 14.51 -10.13
C LEU A 237 -27.72 12.98 -10.25
N TYR A 238 -27.79 12.25 -9.13
CA TYR A 238 -27.60 10.81 -9.11
C TYR A 238 -28.87 10.08 -8.63
N ASP A 239 -29.26 9.05 -9.37
CA ASP A 239 -30.37 8.13 -9.04
C ASP A 239 -29.94 7.03 -8.04
N GLY A 240 -28.77 7.18 -7.41
CA GLY A 240 -28.17 6.26 -6.44
C GLY A 240 -28.35 6.72 -4.98
N PRO A 241 -28.00 5.89 -3.99
CA PRO A 241 -28.21 6.17 -2.56
C PRO A 241 -27.18 7.16 -2.00
N SER A 242 -27.04 8.36 -2.60
CA SER A 242 -26.28 9.46 -2.00
C SER A 242 -26.95 9.85 -0.67
N ARG A 243 -26.16 9.89 0.41
CA ARG A 243 -26.67 10.20 1.75
C ARG A 243 -26.09 11.52 2.21
N TRP A 244 -26.95 12.45 2.63
CA TRP A 244 -26.48 13.64 3.34
C TRP A 244 -25.59 13.20 4.51
N PHE A 245 -24.39 13.75 4.55
CA PHE A 245 -23.53 13.61 5.71
C PHE A 245 -23.82 14.75 6.68
N VAL A 246 -23.79 15.97 6.15
CA VAL A 246 -24.29 17.17 6.81
C VAL A 246 -25.26 17.84 5.84
N GLU A 247 -26.54 17.87 6.21
CA GLU A 247 -27.61 18.38 5.36
C GLU A 247 -27.30 19.81 4.85
N GLY A 248 -27.36 20.00 3.54
CA GLY A 248 -27.04 21.26 2.87
C GLY A 248 -25.55 21.54 2.66
N GLU A 249 -24.64 20.83 3.33
CA GLU A 249 -23.19 21.09 3.28
C GLU A 249 -22.43 20.04 2.47
N CYS A 250 -22.57 18.76 2.81
CA CYS A 250 -21.81 17.68 2.21
C CYS A 250 -22.55 16.34 2.26
N TYR A 251 -22.21 15.44 1.35
CA TYR A 251 -22.75 14.08 1.30
C TYR A 251 -21.62 13.06 1.28
N TYR A 252 -21.96 11.81 1.55
CA TYR A 252 -21.02 10.70 1.45
C TYR A 252 -21.57 9.56 0.60
N LYS A 253 -20.65 8.77 0.04
CA LYS A 253 -20.93 7.47 -0.57
C LYS A 253 -19.97 6.41 -0.02
N PRO A 254 -20.42 5.15 0.12
CA PRO A 254 -19.52 4.02 0.32
C PRO A 254 -18.48 3.94 -0.81
N LEU A 255 -17.23 3.60 -0.48
CA LEU A 255 -16.17 3.47 -1.48
C LEU A 255 -16.48 2.37 -2.50
N VAL A 256 -17.07 1.25 -2.05
CA VAL A 256 -17.47 0.14 -2.94
C VAL A 256 -18.48 0.57 -3.99
N ASP A 257 -19.46 1.39 -3.62
CA ASP A 257 -20.49 1.89 -4.55
C ASP A 257 -19.86 2.71 -5.68
N LEU A 258 -18.82 3.50 -5.36
CA LEU A 258 -18.08 4.26 -6.38
C LEU A 258 -17.35 3.34 -7.36
N PHE A 259 -16.84 2.18 -6.94
CA PHE A 259 -16.22 1.23 -7.86
C PHE A 259 -17.24 0.55 -8.77
N VAL A 260 -18.40 0.16 -8.23
CA VAL A 260 -19.50 -0.41 -9.04
C VAL A 260 -19.91 0.60 -10.10
N GLU A 261 -20.18 1.83 -9.70
CA GLU A 261 -20.62 2.86 -10.63
C GLU A 261 -19.52 3.21 -11.66
N ALA A 262 -18.24 3.25 -11.26
CA ALA A 262 -17.12 3.53 -12.17
C ALA A 262 -16.99 2.49 -13.29
N SER A 263 -17.26 1.22 -12.99
CA SER A 263 -17.20 0.14 -13.98
C SER A 263 -18.24 0.25 -15.10
N HIS A 264 -19.36 0.94 -14.84
CA HIS A 264 -20.44 1.14 -15.82
C HIS A 264 -20.26 2.39 -16.69
N LEU A 265 -19.32 3.27 -16.35
CA LEU A 265 -19.11 4.56 -17.02
C LEU A 265 -17.85 4.62 -17.90
N VAL A 266 -17.16 3.50 -18.09
CA VAL A 266 -15.92 3.40 -18.92
C VAL A 266 -16.16 3.78 -20.39
N ASP A 267 -17.41 3.80 -20.87
CA ASP A 267 -17.81 4.26 -22.21
C ASP A 267 -18.40 5.69 -22.25
N SER A 268 -18.46 6.39 -21.12
CA SER A 268 -18.93 7.78 -21.04
C SER A 268 -17.77 8.70 -20.67
N ASP A 269 -17.75 9.93 -21.19
CA ASP A 269 -16.75 10.98 -20.89
C ASP A 269 -16.72 11.42 -19.40
N THR A 270 -17.18 10.60 -18.46
CA THR A 270 -17.25 10.91 -17.04
C THR A 270 -17.00 9.66 -16.17
N PRO A 271 -15.77 9.08 -16.18
CA PRO A 271 -15.36 8.25 -15.06
C PRO A 271 -15.33 9.12 -13.79
N TYR A 272 -15.40 8.52 -12.60
CA TYR A 272 -15.36 9.21 -11.30
C TYR A 272 -14.01 9.90 -11.09
N LEU A 273 -13.84 11.05 -11.75
CA LEU A 273 -12.67 11.93 -11.74
C LEU A 273 -12.22 12.20 -10.29
N VAL A 274 -13.18 12.22 -9.37
CA VAL A 274 -12.95 12.49 -7.95
C VAL A 274 -12.07 11.48 -7.25
N LEU A 275 -12.03 10.20 -7.65
CA LEU A 275 -11.07 9.24 -7.10
C LEU A 275 -9.76 9.26 -7.89
N GLY A 276 -9.79 9.69 -9.14
CA GLY A 276 -8.64 10.09 -9.95
C GLY A 276 -8.74 9.70 -11.42
N GLY A 277 -7.75 10.11 -12.20
CA GLY A 277 -7.74 9.90 -13.67
C GLY A 277 -7.26 8.52 -14.11
N ASN A 278 -6.82 7.66 -13.19
CA ASN A 278 -6.19 6.39 -13.48
C ASN A 278 -7.19 5.23 -13.43
N ALA A 279 -7.89 5.03 -14.56
CA ALA A 279 -8.91 3.98 -14.69
C ALA A 279 -8.36 2.58 -14.42
N ALA A 280 -7.12 2.29 -14.85
CA ALA A 280 -6.48 1.00 -14.59
C ALA A 280 -6.30 0.75 -13.08
N GLY A 281 -5.84 1.75 -12.34
CA GLY A 281 -5.68 1.64 -10.89
C GLY A 281 -7.00 1.52 -10.13
N LEU A 282 -8.05 2.19 -10.58
CA LEU A 282 -9.40 2.04 -10.02
C LEU A 282 -9.97 0.65 -10.28
N ASN A 283 -9.86 0.14 -11.51
CA ASN A 283 -10.36 -1.19 -11.87
C ASN A 283 -9.65 -2.29 -11.09
N LEU A 284 -8.33 -2.18 -10.93
CA LEU A 284 -7.55 -3.15 -10.19
C LEU A 284 -7.86 -3.14 -8.69
N LEU A 285 -7.98 -1.94 -8.09
CA LEU A 285 -8.43 -1.80 -6.71
C LEU A 285 -9.84 -2.39 -6.49
N GLY A 286 -10.77 -2.09 -7.39
CA GLY A 286 -12.13 -2.66 -7.37
C GLY A 286 -12.12 -4.19 -7.45
N THR A 287 -11.30 -4.76 -8.33
CA THR A 287 -11.14 -6.23 -8.48
C THR A 287 -10.60 -6.87 -7.20
N ILE A 288 -9.59 -6.26 -6.58
CA ILE A 288 -9.00 -6.78 -5.33
C ILE A 288 -10.03 -6.74 -4.20
N MET A 289 -10.76 -5.63 -4.08
CA MET A 289 -11.82 -5.52 -3.07
C MET A 289 -12.91 -6.56 -3.31
N GLU A 290 -13.32 -6.79 -4.56
CA GLU A 290 -14.27 -7.85 -4.91
C GLU A 290 -13.77 -9.23 -4.47
N TYR A 291 -12.50 -9.57 -4.77
CA TYR A 291 -11.91 -10.85 -4.40
C TYR A 291 -11.78 -11.03 -2.88
N LYS A 292 -11.35 -9.98 -2.18
CA LYS A 292 -11.28 -10.01 -0.70
C LYS A 292 -12.66 -10.21 -0.10
N THR A 293 -13.67 -9.47 -0.57
CA THR A 293 -15.06 -9.65 -0.13
C THR A 293 -15.58 -11.05 -0.44
N LEU A 294 -15.32 -11.58 -1.64
CA LEU A 294 -15.72 -12.93 -2.01
C LEU A 294 -15.12 -13.96 -1.03
N ASN A 295 -13.83 -13.82 -0.69
CA ASN A 295 -13.16 -14.72 0.25
C ASN A 295 -13.76 -14.72 1.66
N GLU A 296 -14.38 -13.63 2.10
CA GLU A 296 -15.04 -13.56 3.42
C GLU A 296 -16.34 -14.36 3.47
N VAL A 297 -17.07 -14.43 2.35
CA VAL A 297 -18.42 -15.02 2.30
C VAL A 297 -18.48 -16.37 1.60
N ALA A 298 -17.51 -16.67 0.74
CA ALA A 298 -17.46 -17.90 -0.06
C ALA A 298 -16.97 -19.11 0.77
N PRO A 299 -17.48 -20.32 0.45
CA PRO A 299 -16.88 -21.56 0.94
C PRO A 299 -15.43 -21.69 0.47
N GLU A 300 -14.62 -22.46 1.20
CA GLU A 300 -13.17 -22.54 1.02
C GLU A 300 -12.76 -22.91 -0.41
N GLU A 301 -13.49 -23.79 -1.07
CA GLU A 301 -13.20 -24.27 -2.43
C GLU A 301 -13.48 -23.22 -3.52
N GLU A 302 -14.27 -22.19 -3.21
CA GLU A 302 -14.62 -21.09 -4.13
C GLU A 302 -13.79 -19.82 -3.85
N ARG A 303 -12.91 -19.84 -2.84
CA ARG A 303 -12.06 -18.71 -2.50
C ARG A 303 -11.00 -18.49 -3.58
N ILE A 304 -10.75 -17.23 -3.87
CA ILE A 304 -9.61 -16.80 -4.67
C ILE A 304 -8.34 -17.03 -3.86
N SER A 305 -7.36 -17.68 -4.46
CA SER A 305 -6.09 -17.96 -3.78
C SER A 305 -5.38 -16.67 -3.39
N GLN A 306 -4.69 -16.70 -2.25
CA GLN A 306 -3.93 -15.55 -1.77
C GLN A 306 -2.82 -15.14 -2.75
N ASP A 307 -2.23 -16.08 -3.49
CA ASP A 307 -1.22 -15.77 -4.51
C ASP A 307 -1.77 -14.86 -5.62
N VAL A 308 -3.03 -15.06 -6.02
CA VAL A 308 -3.67 -14.20 -7.02
C VAL A 308 -3.87 -12.81 -6.44
N ILE A 309 -4.33 -12.72 -5.18
CA ILE A 309 -4.51 -11.42 -4.50
C ILE A 309 -3.16 -10.71 -4.33
N ASP A 310 -2.11 -11.40 -3.86
CA ASP A 310 -0.76 -10.86 -3.70
C ASP A 310 -0.23 -10.29 -5.02
N GLN A 311 -0.40 -11.03 -6.12
CA GLN A 311 0.02 -10.61 -7.45
C GLN A 311 -0.74 -9.37 -7.94
N LEU A 312 -2.06 -9.30 -7.68
CA LEU A 312 -2.87 -8.12 -8.00
C LEU A 312 -2.47 -6.92 -7.14
N VAL A 313 -2.16 -7.12 -5.85
CA VAL A 313 -1.65 -6.08 -4.95
C VAL A 313 -0.37 -5.47 -5.53
N ILE A 314 0.59 -6.32 -5.94
CA ILE A 314 1.86 -5.88 -6.54
C ILE A 314 1.63 -5.14 -7.87
N GLN A 315 0.75 -5.64 -8.74
CA GLN A 315 0.41 -4.94 -9.98
C GLN A 315 -0.23 -3.56 -9.71
N GLY A 316 -1.07 -3.47 -8.68
CA GLY A 316 -1.81 -2.25 -8.35
C GLY A 316 -0.97 -1.21 -7.62
N VAL A 317 0.20 -1.57 -7.09
CA VAL A 317 1.19 -0.55 -6.73
C VAL A 317 1.92 -0.03 -7.97
N GLY A 318 2.06 -0.84 -9.02
CA GLY A 318 2.73 -0.44 -10.27
C GLY A 318 2.09 0.74 -11.00
N VAL A 319 0.76 0.89 -10.92
CA VAL A 319 0.01 2.05 -11.48
C VAL A 319 0.15 3.34 -10.69
N ARG A 320 0.78 3.30 -9.51
CA ARG A 320 0.74 4.41 -8.55
C ARG A 320 1.99 5.29 -8.64
N THR A 321 1.94 6.37 -7.89
CA THR A 321 2.97 7.39 -7.81
C THR A 321 3.29 7.70 -6.35
N SER A 322 4.54 8.05 -6.12
CA SER A 322 5.02 8.57 -4.86
C SER A 322 6.18 9.54 -5.12
N SER A 323 6.28 10.59 -4.30
CA SER A 323 7.45 11.48 -4.31
C SER A 323 8.71 10.79 -3.79
N ARG A 324 8.55 9.70 -3.02
CA ARG A 324 9.62 8.81 -2.56
C ARG A 324 9.39 7.43 -3.18
N PRO A 325 10.16 7.02 -4.19
CA PRO A 325 10.00 5.71 -4.83
C PRO A 325 9.93 4.53 -3.86
N VAL A 326 10.68 4.57 -2.75
CA VAL A 326 10.65 3.52 -1.72
C VAL A 326 9.26 3.33 -1.10
N ASP A 327 8.48 4.41 -0.93
CA ASP A 327 7.15 4.35 -0.31
C ASP A 327 6.16 3.52 -1.14
N MET A 328 6.41 3.31 -2.44
CA MET A 328 5.65 2.37 -3.26
C MET A 328 5.70 0.98 -2.62
N VAL A 329 6.88 0.50 -2.26
CA VAL A 329 7.07 -0.81 -1.63
C VAL A 329 6.55 -0.81 -0.20
N LEU A 330 6.87 0.24 0.57
CA LEU A 330 6.47 0.33 1.97
C LEU A 330 4.94 0.32 2.14
N SER A 331 4.21 0.89 1.18
CA SER A 331 2.75 0.94 1.19
C SER A 331 2.04 -0.40 1.00
N ILE A 332 2.76 -1.48 0.66
CA ILE A 332 2.15 -2.79 0.46
C ILE A 332 2.70 -3.87 1.39
N LEU A 333 3.61 -3.53 2.31
CA LEU A 333 4.24 -4.50 3.22
C LEU A 333 3.20 -5.28 4.03
N GLY A 334 2.30 -4.58 4.72
CA GLY A 334 1.30 -5.23 5.56
C GLY A 334 0.23 -5.97 4.76
N LEU A 335 -0.11 -5.49 3.55
CA LEU A 335 -1.04 -6.19 2.65
C LEU A 335 -0.51 -7.55 2.20
N LEU A 336 0.82 -7.69 2.11
CA LEU A 336 1.52 -8.92 1.77
C LEU A 336 1.99 -9.70 3.01
N GLY A 337 1.66 -9.22 4.23
CA GLY A 337 2.04 -9.83 5.49
C GLY A 337 3.55 -9.78 5.82
N ALA A 338 4.27 -8.82 5.23
CA ALA A 338 5.73 -8.66 5.39
C ALA A 338 6.12 -7.63 6.47
N ASP A 339 5.17 -6.90 7.05
CA ASP A 339 5.41 -5.84 8.04
C ASP A 339 5.98 -6.36 9.38
N ASN A 340 5.60 -7.57 9.79
CA ASN A 340 6.16 -8.21 10.98
C ASN A 340 7.60 -8.70 10.80
N ILE A 341 8.03 -8.93 9.56
CA ILE A 341 9.38 -9.38 9.21
C ILE A 341 10.28 -8.17 8.98
N LEU A 342 9.81 -7.22 8.17
CA LEU A 342 10.49 -5.96 7.87
C LEU A 342 10.10 -4.90 8.90
N GLY A 343 10.59 -5.10 10.13
CA GLY A 343 10.38 -4.19 11.25
C GLY A 343 10.96 -2.78 11.03
N PRO A 344 10.70 -1.83 11.95
CA PRO A 344 11.03 -0.41 11.78
C PRO A 344 12.52 -0.14 11.56
N ASP A 345 13.41 -0.92 12.17
CA ASP A 345 14.86 -0.76 12.03
C ASP A 345 15.30 -1.06 10.59
N LYS A 346 14.74 -2.12 10.00
CA LYS A 346 15.04 -2.50 8.61
C LYS A 346 14.54 -1.44 7.63
N LEU A 347 13.36 -0.86 7.87
CA LEU A 347 12.80 0.17 7.00
C LEU A 347 13.61 1.47 7.01
N GLN A 348 14.32 1.77 8.10
CA GLN A 348 15.19 2.95 8.21
C GLN A 348 16.50 2.80 7.42
N GLU A 349 16.87 1.58 7.03
CA GLU A 349 18.07 1.35 6.20
C GLU A 349 17.87 1.82 4.75
N PHE A 350 16.63 1.95 4.29
CA PHE A 350 16.33 2.30 2.90
C PHE A 350 16.29 3.81 2.69
N GLY A 351 17.10 4.29 1.74
CA GLY A 351 17.01 5.65 1.21
C GLY A 351 15.71 5.89 0.44
N SER A 352 15.33 7.16 0.25
CA SER A 352 14.07 7.51 -0.43
C SER A 352 13.97 7.01 -1.88
N MET A 353 15.12 6.82 -2.53
CA MET A 353 15.23 6.36 -3.93
C MET A 353 15.44 4.84 -4.04
N GLU A 354 15.66 4.14 -2.92
CA GLU A 354 16.06 2.72 -2.90
C GLU A 354 14.87 1.77 -3.01
N ARG A 355 14.06 1.95 -4.06
CA ARG A 355 12.84 1.16 -4.30
C ARG A 355 13.17 -0.29 -4.61
N PHE A 356 14.21 -0.55 -5.41
CA PHE A 356 14.58 -1.89 -5.81
C PHE A 356 15.16 -2.69 -4.63
N ARG A 357 16.04 -2.10 -3.83
CA ARG A 357 16.52 -2.74 -2.59
C ARG A 357 15.37 -3.08 -1.63
N ALA A 358 14.43 -2.15 -1.44
CA ALA A 358 13.25 -2.42 -0.62
C ALA A 358 12.37 -3.54 -1.21
N THR A 359 12.26 -3.60 -2.54
CA THR A 359 11.55 -4.68 -3.26
C THR A 359 12.16 -6.03 -3.01
N LEU A 360 13.49 -6.17 -3.08
CA LEU A 360 14.18 -7.43 -2.80
C LEU A 360 13.90 -7.91 -1.37
N ALA A 361 13.97 -7.00 -0.39
CA ALA A 361 13.65 -7.31 1.01
C ALA A 361 12.18 -7.72 1.19
N LEU A 362 11.25 -7.06 0.49
CA LEU A 362 9.83 -7.45 0.48
C LEU A 362 9.65 -8.86 -0.09
N VAL A 363 10.26 -9.19 -1.23
CA VAL A 363 10.13 -10.51 -1.85
C VAL A 363 10.66 -11.60 -0.92
N GLU A 364 11.83 -11.39 -0.31
CA GLU A 364 12.38 -12.30 0.69
C GLU A 364 11.40 -12.50 1.85
N ALA A 365 10.87 -11.41 2.42
CA ALA A 365 9.91 -11.47 3.51
C ALA A 365 8.61 -12.21 3.14
N VAL A 366 8.08 -12.01 1.92
CA VAL A 366 6.87 -12.72 1.45
C VAL A 366 7.11 -14.21 1.21
N PHE A 367 8.35 -14.59 0.91
CA PHE A 367 8.77 -15.99 0.72
C PHE A 367 9.15 -16.71 2.01
N ILE A 368 9.40 -15.98 3.10
CA ILE A 368 9.60 -16.58 4.42
C ILE A 368 8.25 -17.10 4.96
N PRO A 369 8.14 -18.39 5.36
CA PRO A 369 6.96 -18.91 6.01
C PRO A 369 6.77 -18.24 7.38
N TYR A 370 5.66 -17.50 7.57
CA TYR A 370 5.33 -16.92 8.88
C TYR A 370 4.88 -18.01 9.88
N GLU A 371 5.20 -17.89 11.17
CA GLU A 371 4.84 -18.90 12.19
C GLU A 371 3.33 -19.17 12.28
N ASP A 372 2.45 -18.18 12.05
CA ASP A 372 0.99 -18.45 11.96
C ASP A 372 0.59 -19.11 10.63
N LYS A 373 1.38 -18.95 9.56
CA LYS A 373 1.26 -19.76 8.33
C LYS A 373 1.81 -21.18 8.51
N MET A 374 2.58 -21.48 9.56
CA MET A 374 2.96 -22.86 9.90
C MET A 374 1.77 -23.70 10.39
N LYS A 375 0.64 -23.09 10.75
CA LYS A 375 -0.64 -23.78 11.03
C LYS A 375 -1.42 -24.12 9.76
N LEU A 376 -1.03 -23.59 8.60
CA LEU A 376 -1.62 -23.98 7.32
C LEU A 376 -1.12 -25.39 6.95
N PRO A 377 -1.96 -26.23 6.32
CA PRO A 377 -1.57 -27.56 5.92
C PRO A 377 -0.31 -27.53 5.04
N VAL A 378 0.53 -28.57 5.15
CA VAL A 378 1.83 -28.71 4.44
C VAL A 378 1.71 -28.44 2.92
N LEU A 379 0.54 -28.67 2.31
CA LEU A 379 0.28 -28.35 0.91
C LEU A 379 0.40 -26.86 0.55
N GLU A 380 0.17 -25.94 1.48
CA GLU A 380 0.31 -24.49 1.24
C GLU A 380 1.75 -23.98 1.42
N ARG A 381 2.69 -24.86 1.81
CA ARG A 381 4.12 -24.55 1.87
C ARG A 381 4.84 -24.78 0.54
N GLY A 382 4.11 -24.98 -0.56
CA GLY A 382 4.65 -25.30 -1.89
C GLY A 382 5.48 -24.19 -2.53
N SER A 383 6.03 -24.48 -3.71
CA SER A 383 6.76 -23.48 -4.51
C SER A 383 5.85 -22.30 -4.85
N ARG A 384 6.38 -21.07 -4.79
CA ARG A 384 5.64 -19.83 -5.07
C ARG A 384 6.37 -19.00 -6.11
N MET A 385 5.64 -18.09 -6.76
CA MET A 385 6.17 -17.17 -7.76
C MET A 385 5.53 -15.79 -7.59
N LEU A 386 6.32 -14.74 -7.77
CA LEU A 386 5.88 -13.35 -7.76
C LEU A 386 6.47 -12.58 -8.94
N ASP A 387 5.60 -11.93 -9.70
CA ASP A 387 6.00 -10.99 -10.75
C ASP A 387 6.01 -9.57 -10.19
N ILE A 388 7.20 -8.99 -10.10
CA ILE A 388 7.40 -7.61 -9.68
C ILE A 388 7.62 -6.75 -10.94
N PRO A 389 6.82 -5.69 -11.16
CA PRO A 389 7.06 -4.78 -12.28
C PRO A 389 8.41 -4.09 -12.12
N LEU A 390 9.14 -3.86 -13.20
CA LEU A 390 10.42 -3.14 -13.13
C LEU A 390 10.25 -1.62 -12.92
N TRP A 391 9.01 -1.10 -13.05
CA TRP A 391 8.66 0.33 -13.06
C TRP A 391 9.44 1.19 -14.08
N GLN A 392 10.24 0.55 -14.92
CA GLN A 392 11.05 1.11 -15.98
C GLN A 392 11.36 0.02 -17.00
N ALA A 393 11.44 0.37 -18.29
CA ALA A 393 11.91 -0.58 -19.29
C ALA A 393 13.44 -0.62 -19.29
N LEU A 394 13.99 -1.79 -19.64
CA LEU A 394 15.42 -2.02 -19.72
C LEU A 394 15.76 -2.52 -21.12
N GLU A 395 16.85 -2.00 -21.67
CA GLU A 395 17.41 -2.42 -22.94
C GLU A 395 18.82 -2.96 -22.71
N ILE A 396 19.11 -4.15 -23.27
CA ILE A 396 20.44 -4.74 -23.24
C ILE A 396 21.14 -4.40 -24.54
N THR A 397 22.31 -3.79 -24.46
CA THR A 397 23.15 -3.43 -25.61
C THR A 397 24.49 -4.14 -25.53
N THR A 398 24.97 -4.61 -26.68
CA THR A 398 26.32 -5.17 -26.82
C THR A 398 27.17 -4.18 -27.59
N THR A 399 28.34 -3.82 -27.04
CA THR A 399 29.32 -3.06 -27.83
C THR A 399 29.76 -3.90 -29.02
N ASN A 400 29.68 -3.34 -30.24
CA ASN A 400 29.97 -4.03 -31.50
C ASN A 400 31.39 -4.65 -31.49
N VAL A 401 31.50 -5.92 -31.14
CA VAL A 401 32.64 -6.74 -31.50
C VAL A 401 32.32 -7.27 -32.89
N GLY A 402 32.98 -6.72 -33.92
CA GLY A 402 32.74 -7.13 -35.30
C GLY A 402 32.90 -8.64 -35.49
N GLY A 403 31.79 -9.34 -35.68
CA GLY A 403 31.74 -10.78 -35.94
C GLY A 403 30.30 -11.27 -35.98
N ASP A 404 29.93 -11.96 -37.06
CA ASP A 404 28.63 -12.61 -37.22
C ASP A 404 28.38 -13.62 -36.09
N GLY A 405 27.22 -13.49 -35.43
CA GLY A 405 26.66 -14.49 -34.52
C GLY A 405 27.08 -14.34 -33.05
N LEU A 406 26.17 -13.85 -32.21
CA LEU A 406 26.22 -14.10 -30.77
C LEU A 406 25.92 -15.60 -30.57
N ASP A 407 26.86 -16.34 -30.01
CA ASP A 407 26.71 -17.76 -29.70
C ASP A 407 25.59 -17.95 -28.65
N ASP A 408 24.84 -19.05 -28.72
CA ASP A 408 23.69 -19.30 -27.82
C ASP A 408 24.14 -19.45 -26.34
N ASP A 409 25.43 -19.75 -26.13
CA ASP A 409 26.12 -19.75 -24.83
C ASP A 409 26.36 -18.34 -24.26
N LEU A 410 26.48 -17.30 -25.10
CA LEU A 410 26.58 -15.91 -24.63
C LEU A 410 25.24 -15.40 -24.08
N ALA A 411 24.10 -15.95 -24.48
CA ALA A 411 22.78 -15.49 -24.01
C ALA A 411 22.60 -15.65 -22.49
N GLY A 412 23.19 -16.69 -21.88
CA GLY A 412 23.19 -16.87 -20.41
C GLY A 412 24.03 -15.86 -19.66
N THR A 413 25.07 -15.35 -20.32
CA THR A 413 25.95 -14.31 -19.79
C THR A 413 25.36 -12.89 -19.86
N MET A 414 24.13 -12.74 -20.38
CA MET A 414 23.45 -11.45 -20.48
C MET A 414 22.48 -11.18 -19.31
N LEU A 415 22.20 -12.16 -18.45
CA LEU A 415 21.35 -11.94 -17.27
C LEU A 415 22.15 -11.11 -16.24
N PRO A 416 21.75 -9.86 -15.94
CA PRO A 416 22.44 -9.02 -14.96
C PRO A 416 22.48 -9.70 -13.59
N THR A 417 23.37 -9.28 -12.71
CA THR A 417 23.22 -9.64 -11.28
C THR A 417 22.15 -8.75 -10.64
N LEU A 418 21.56 -9.18 -9.52
CA LEU A 418 20.69 -8.30 -8.72
C LEU A 418 21.42 -7.05 -8.22
N ARG A 419 22.75 -7.13 -8.05
CA ARG A 419 23.60 -5.98 -7.75
C ARG A 419 23.68 -5.00 -8.90
N ASP A 420 23.91 -5.48 -10.13
CA ASP A 420 23.87 -4.64 -11.33
C ASP A 420 22.50 -3.94 -11.43
N LEU A 421 21.40 -4.67 -11.23
CA LEU A 421 20.06 -4.08 -11.24
C LEU A 421 19.84 -3.05 -10.12
N THR A 422 20.40 -3.29 -8.93
CA THR A 422 20.35 -2.31 -7.83
C THR A 422 21.06 -1.02 -8.21
N ASP A 423 22.29 -1.12 -8.73
CA ASP A 423 23.09 0.03 -9.13
C ASP A 423 22.40 0.83 -10.25
N LEU A 424 21.67 0.14 -11.15
CA LEU A 424 20.92 0.77 -12.25
C LEU A 424 19.59 1.39 -11.81
N LEU A 425 18.78 0.67 -11.02
CA LEU A 425 17.40 1.03 -10.71
C LEU A 425 17.26 1.98 -9.52
N ASP A 426 18.16 1.89 -8.54
CA ASP A 426 18.17 2.78 -7.37
C ASP A 426 19.20 3.91 -7.49
N GLY A 427 20.19 3.76 -8.38
CA GLY A 427 21.21 4.77 -8.64
C GLY A 427 20.80 5.85 -9.63
N ASP A 428 21.69 6.83 -9.85
CA ASP A 428 21.52 7.91 -10.83
C ASP A 428 21.96 7.52 -12.25
N ALA A 429 22.62 6.36 -12.41
CA ALA A 429 23.20 5.91 -13.68
C ALA A 429 22.13 5.49 -14.69
N THR A 430 22.01 6.15 -15.84
CA THR A 430 21.02 5.77 -16.87
C THR A 430 21.41 4.49 -17.64
N GLU A 431 22.67 4.09 -17.52
CA GLU A 431 23.26 2.91 -18.14
C GLU A 431 24.39 2.38 -17.26
N ILE A 432 24.53 1.06 -17.19
CA ILE A 432 25.65 0.38 -16.53
C ILE A 432 26.24 -0.70 -17.45
N THR A 433 27.51 -1.02 -17.26
CA THR A 433 28.13 -2.22 -17.83
C THR A 433 27.99 -3.37 -16.84
N LEU A 434 27.60 -4.56 -17.31
CA LEU A 434 27.40 -5.71 -16.43
C LEU A 434 28.72 -6.11 -15.75
N SER A 435 28.70 -6.29 -14.43
CA SER A 435 29.88 -6.61 -13.62
C SER A 435 30.64 -7.87 -14.08
N HIS A 436 29.93 -8.84 -14.65
CA HIS A 436 30.46 -10.11 -15.13
C HIS A 436 30.66 -10.15 -16.65
N HIS A 437 30.34 -9.07 -17.38
CA HIS A 437 30.47 -9.03 -18.83
C HIS A 437 30.79 -7.61 -19.37
N PRO A 438 32.07 -7.29 -19.63
CA PRO A 438 32.53 -5.92 -19.88
C PRO A 438 32.07 -5.31 -21.21
N ILE A 439 31.51 -6.12 -22.12
CA ILE A 439 31.03 -5.66 -23.42
C ILE A 439 29.51 -5.55 -23.51
N VAL A 440 28.79 -5.95 -22.44
CA VAL A 440 27.33 -5.85 -22.34
C VAL A 440 26.98 -4.73 -21.39
N SER A 441 26.14 -3.82 -21.86
CA SER A 441 25.57 -2.75 -21.06
C SER A 441 24.07 -2.92 -20.95
N MET A 442 23.50 -2.42 -19.87
CA MET A 442 22.08 -2.35 -19.63
C MET A 442 21.68 -0.90 -19.41
N LYS A 443 20.67 -0.46 -20.15
CA LYS A 443 20.22 0.92 -20.19
C LYS A 443 18.76 1.03 -19.80
N ARG A 444 18.46 2.09 -19.05
CA ARG A 444 17.11 2.51 -18.73
C ARG A 444 16.43 3.15 -19.94
N THR A 445 15.23 2.69 -20.26
CA THR A 445 14.38 3.25 -21.32
C THR A 445 13.01 3.63 -20.78
N PRO A 446 12.27 4.53 -21.46
CA PRO A 446 10.90 4.85 -21.07
C PRO A 446 10.04 3.58 -21.05
N LEU A 447 9.23 3.43 -20.00
CA LEU A 447 8.31 2.31 -19.89
C LEU A 447 7.30 2.38 -21.06
N PRO A 448 7.05 1.29 -21.80
CA PRO A 448 5.97 1.25 -22.78
C PRO A 448 4.62 1.45 -22.08
N GLU A 449 3.59 1.82 -22.84
CA GLU A 449 2.23 1.92 -22.33
C GLU A 449 1.82 0.56 -21.74
N TRP A 450 1.66 0.54 -20.41
CA TRP A 450 1.55 -0.70 -19.68
C TRP A 450 0.10 -1.18 -19.71
N LYS A 451 -0.15 -2.34 -20.35
CA LYS A 451 -1.49 -2.97 -20.32
C LYS A 451 -1.68 -3.72 -18.99
N PHE A 452 -2.47 -3.16 -18.10
CA PHE A 452 -2.83 -3.83 -16.84
C PHE A 452 -3.85 -4.95 -17.05
N GLY A 453 -3.88 -5.94 -16.16
CA GLY A 453 -4.78 -7.10 -16.25
C GLY A 453 -4.24 -8.28 -17.05
N TYR A 454 -2.98 -8.24 -17.49
CA TYR A 454 -2.31 -9.38 -18.13
C TYR A 454 -1.95 -10.43 -17.07
N GLY A 455 -2.47 -11.66 -17.21
CA GLY A 455 -1.95 -12.83 -16.51
C GLY A 455 -2.67 -13.28 -15.23
N ALA A 456 -3.89 -12.81 -14.93
CA ALA A 456 -4.76 -13.49 -13.97
C ALA A 456 -5.39 -14.76 -14.58
N GLU A 457 -4.61 -15.55 -15.32
CA GLU A 457 -5.04 -16.89 -15.71
C GLU A 457 -5.18 -17.72 -14.43
N VAL A 458 -6.28 -18.46 -14.33
CA VAL A 458 -6.73 -19.23 -13.15
C VAL A 458 -5.74 -20.34 -12.72
N ASN A 459 -4.61 -20.50 -13.43
CA ASN A 459 -3.51 -21.35 -13.00
C ASN A 459 -2.76 -20.62 -11.87
N SER A 460 -2.85 -21.13 -10.65
CA SER A 460 -2.17 -20.53 -9.49
C SER A 460 -0.68 -20.33 -9.78
N ALA A 461 -0.15 -19.15 -9.46
CA ALA A 461 1.28 -18.84 -9.61
C ALA A 461 2.16 -19.92 -8.95
N SER A 462 1.69 -20.48 -7.84
CA SER A 462 2.29 -21.63 -7.15
C SER A 462 2.30 -22.92 -7.98
N GLY A 463 1.22 -23.23 -8.72
CA GLY A 463 1.20 -24.37 -9.64
C GLY A 463 2.24 -24.24 -10.76
N ARG A 464 2.42 -23.03 -11.30
CA ARG A 464 3.48 -22.74 -12.29
C ARG A 464 4.87 -22.85 -11.66
N ALA A 465 5.08 -22.30 -10.47
CA ALA A 465 6.35 -22.39 -9.75
C ALA A 465 6.73 -23.85 -9.49
N ALA A 466 5.78 -24.69 -9.08
CA ALA A 466 5.99 -26.12 -8.86
C ALA A 466 6.31 -26.87 -10.17
N ALA A 467 5.63 -26.54 -11.27
CA ALA A 467 5.94 -27.11 -12.57
C ALA A 467 7.37 -26.77 -13.01
N ILE A 468 7.78 -25.51 -12.88
CA ILE A 468 9.16 -25.06 -13.18
C ILE A 468 10.16 -25.79 -12.28
N ALA A 469 9.88 -25.92 -10.98
CA ALA A 469 10.75 -26.62 -10.04
C ALA A 469 11.01 -28.07 -10.48
N ASN A 470 9.98 -28.79 -10.93
CA ASN A 470 10.09 -30.18 -11.40
C ASN A 470 10.86 -30.31 -12.73
N GLU A 471 11.04 -29.22 -13.48
CA GLU A 471 11.81 -29.19 -14.72
C GLU A 471 13.28 -28.83 -14.50
N ILE A 472 13.64 -28.29 -13.33
CA ILE A 472 15.01 -27.97 -12.94
C ILE A 472 15.67 -29.23 -12.36
N PRO A 473 16.87 -29.64 -12.84
CA PRO A 473 17.56 -30.81 -12.27
C PRO A 473 17.94 -30.60 -10.80
N ASP A 474 17.72 -31.61 -9.95
CA ASP A 474 18.10 -31.60 -8.53
C ASP A 474 19.57 -31.22 -8.29
N SER A 475 20.46 -31.58 -9.22
CA SER A 475 21.88 -31.22 -9.16
C SER A 475 22.12 -29.71 -9.15
N GLU A 476 21.27 -28.92 -9.81
CA GLU A 476 21.38 -27.46 -9.83
C GLU A 476 20.90 -26.85 -8.51
N PHE A 477 19.85 -27.41 -7.89
CA PHE A 477 19.43 -27.02 -6.54
C PHE A 477 20.54 -27.34 -5.53
N ILE A 478 21.11 -28.55 -5.54
CA ILE A 478 22.23 -28.93 -4.66
C ILE A 478 23.43 -28.00 -4.86
N ARG A 479 23.75 -27.67 -6.12
CA ARG A 479 24.82 -26.74 -6.44
C ARG A 479 24.56 -25.37 -5.82
N SER A 480 23.33 -24.87 -5.84
CA SER A 480 23.00 -23.57 -5.23
C SER A 480 23.25 -23.50 -3.72
N TYR A 481 23.29 -24.63 -3.02
CA TYR A 481 23.68 -24.69 -1.60
C TYR A 481 25.19 -24.71 -1.35
N SER A 482 25.96 -25.17 -2.34
CA SER A 482 27.40 -25.47 -2.17
C SER A 482 28.32 -24.40 -2.79
N VAL A 483 27.72 -23.42 -3.46
CA VAL A 483 28.42 -22.42 -4.24
C VAL A 483 28.95 -21.28 -3.36
N SER A 484 30.21 -20.89 -3.59
CA SER A 484 30.81 -19.74 -2.90
C SER A 484 30.10 -18.43 -3.27
N GLU A 485 30.17 -17.40 -2.41
CA GLU A 485 29.49 -16.09 -2.59
C GLU A 485 29.69 -15.41 -3.97
N ASN A 486 30.70 -15.81 -4.76
CA ASN A 486 31.02 -15.21 -6.06
C ASN A 486 30.64 -16.06 -7.27
N GLU A 487 30.17 -17.29 -7.08
CA GLU A 487 29.74 -18.15 -8.19
C GLU A 487 28.21 -18.12 -8.33
N ARG A 488 27.74 -18.19 -9.59
CA ARG A 488 26.33 -18.09 -9.94
C ARG A 488 25.83 -19.44 -10.44
N VAL A 489 24.61 -19.81 -10.05
CA VAL A 489 23.92 -20.99 -10.57
C VAL A 489 22.85 -20.53 -11.55
N LEU A 490 23.14 -20.66 -12.85
CA LEU A 490 22.25 -20.25 -13.93
C LEU A 490 21.66 -21.49 -14.61
N VAL A 491 20.33 -21.56 -14.64
CA VAL A 491 19.57 -22.65 -15.26
C VAL A 491 18.79 -22.11 -16.45
N ARG A 492 18.92 -22.76 -17.61
CA ARG A 492 18.11 -22.43 -18.80
C ARG A 492 16.81 -23.24 -18.78
N HIS A 493 15.69 -22.55 -18.65
CA HIS A 493 14.36 -23.13 -18.72
C HIS A 493 13.66 -22.71 -20.03
N LYS A 494 12.95 -23.64 -20.67
CA LYS A 494 12.38 -23.46 -22.01
C LYS A 494 11.47 -22.24 -22.14
N ASP A 495 10.62 -22.01 -21.13
CA ASP A 495 9.62 -20.93 -21.13
C ASP A 495 10.09 -19.72 -20.31
N GLU A 496 11.07 -19.93 -19.42
CA GLU A 496 11.49 -18.89 -18.49
C GLU A 496 12.77 -18.19 -18.94
N GLY A 497 13.49 -18.74 -19.92
CA GLY A 497 14.83 -18.27 -20.26
C GLY A 497 15.80 -18.63 -19.15
N TRP A 498 16.68 -17.71 -18.79
CA TRP A 498 17.65 -17.93 -17.72
C TRP A 498 17.04 -17.63 -16.35
N ILE A 499 17.16 -18.58 -15.44
CA ILE A 499 16.82 -18.46 -14.02
C ILE A 499 18.13 -18.51 -13.24
N GLU A 500 18.39 -17.51 -12.41
CA GLU A 500 19.46 -17.56 -11.42
C GLU A 500 18.91 -18.13 -10.11
N LEU A 501 19.52 -19.20 -9.62
CA LEU A 501 19.22 -19.80 -8.32
C LEU A 501 20.15 -19.20 -7.26
N CYS A 502 19.57 -18.82 -6.12
CA CYS A 502 20.30 -18.19 -5.02
C CYS A 502 19.70 -18.56 -3.66
N GLN A 503 20.51 -18.42 -2.60
CA GLN A 503 20.03 -18.59 -1.23
C GLN A 503 19.35 -17.32 -0.70
N THR A 504 19.84 -16.15 -1.12
CA THR A 504 19.27 -14.84 -0.77
C THR A 504 19.16 -13.99 -2.04
N LEU A 505 18.23 -13.03 -2.04
CA LEU A 505 18.06 -12.04 -3.09
C LEU A 505 18.81 -10.74 -2.78
N GLY A 506 19.10 -10.47 -1.49
CA GLY A 506 19.84 -9.29 -1.03
C GLY A 506 21.22 -9.57 -0.43
N GLN A 507 21.94 -8.49 -0.09
CA GLN A 507 23.23 -8.54 0.64
C GLN A 507 23.08 -8.79 2.16
N SER A 508 21.86 -9.09 2.63
CA SER A 508 21.68 -9.37 4.06
C SER A 508 22.32 -10.71 4.40
N GLN A 509 23.32 -10.68 5.28
CA GLN A 509 23.98 -11.88 5.81
C GLN A 509 23.08 -12.70 6.75
N SER A 510 21.85 -12.28 7.03
CA SER A 510 20.94 -13.07 7.86
C SER A 510 20.16 -14.06 6.98
N SER A 511 20.79 -15.19 6.63
CA SER A 511 20.07 -16.39 6.19
C SER A 511 19.28 -17.06 7.32
N GLU A 512 19.22 -16.42 8.51
CA GLU A 512 18.60 -16.95 9.74
C GLU A 512 17.12 -17.34 9.60
N TYR A 513 16.45 -17.02 8.49
CA TYR A 513 15.00 -17.19 8.33
C TYR A 513 14.56 -18.15 7.22
N LEU A 514 15.47 -18.65 6.39
CA LEU A 514 15.11 -19.61 5.34
C LEU A 514 15.39 -21.03 5.81
N GLU A 515 14.39 -21.90 5.69
CA GLU A 515 14.51 -23.33 5.97
C GLU A 515 15.55 -23.95 5.00
N ASP A 516 16.29 -24.98 5.46
CA ASP A 516 17.32 -25.68 4.66
C ASP A 516 16.76 -26.25 3.34
N ASP A 517 15.44 -26.40 3.22
CA ASP A 517 14.72 -26.97 2.07
C ASP A 517 14.13 -25.90 1.12
N ILE A 518 14.69 -24.69 1.10
CA ILE A 518 14.23 -23.61 0.21
C ILE A 518 15.39 -23.08 -0.65
N VAL A 519 15.15 -23.00 -1.95
CA VAL A 519 16.01 -22.27 -2.91
C VAL A 519 15.22 -21.14 -3.53
N LEU A 520 15.79 -19.93 -3.54
CA LEU A 520 15.21 -18.82 -4.26
C LEU A 520 15.69 -18.83 -5.71
N GLY A 521 14.86 -18.29 -6.59
CA GLY A 521 15.24 -18.10 -7.98
C GLY A 521 14.70 -16.80 -8.52
N TRP A 522 15.31 -16.29 -9.59
CA TRP A 522 14.74 -15.16 -10.29
C TRP A 522 15.08 -15.14 -11.77
N THR A 523 14.24 -14.48 -12.56
CA THR A 523 14.44 -14.28 -14.00
C THR A 523 13.94 -12.91 -14.43
N LEU A 524 14.51 -12.38 -15.50
CA LEU A 524 14.19 -11.06 -16.05
C LEU A 524 13.31 -11.22 -17.31
N LYS A 525 12.16 -10.56 -17.33
CA LYS A 525 11.27 -10.48 -18.49
C LYS A 525 11.29 -9.06 -19.04
N LEU A 526 11.76 -8.89 -20.28
CA LEU A 526 11.86 -7.58 -20.95
C LEU A 526 10.86 -7.42 -22.11
N GLY A 527 9.86 -8.31 -22.19
CA GLY A 527 8.80 -8.24 -23.22
C GLY A 527 7.84 -7.08 -23.01
N GLU A 528 6.59 -7.21 -23.52
CA GLU A 528 5.58 -6.14 -23.41
C GLU A 528 5.29 -5.68 -21.96
N HIS A 529 5.52 -6.57 -20.98
CA HIS A 529 5.38 -6.29 -19.55
C HIS A 529 6.71 -6.52 -18.83
N PRO A 530 7.59 -5.50 -18.75
CA PRO A 530 8.87 -5.66 -18.09
C PRO A 530 8.71 -5.97 -16.60
N CYS A 531 9.14 -7.15 -16.18
CA CYS A 531 9.08 -7.59 -14.79
C CYS A 531 10.31 -8.41 -14.40
N ILE A 532 10.55 -8.47 -13.09
CA ILE A 532 11.38 -9.52 -12.50
C ILE A 532 10.43 -10.53 -11.90
N ARG A 533 10.60 -11.77 -12.30
CA ARG A 533 9.88 -12.89 -11.73
C ARG A 533 10.77 -13.56 -10.71
N PHE A 534 10.30 -13.62 -9.48
CA PHE A 534 10.96 -14.29 -8.37
C PHE A 534 10.26 -15.61 -8.07
N TYR A 535 11.02 -16.57 -7.58
CA TYR A 535 10.57 -17.90 -7.23
C TYR A 535 11.04 -18.25 -5.82
N ARG A 536 10.17 -18.97 -5.12
CA ARG A 536 10.50 -19.78 -3.95
C ARG A 536 10.32 -21.23 -4.38
N PHE A 537 11.40 -21.99 -4.45
CA PHE A 537 11.36 -23.41 -4.75
C PHE A 537 11.51 -24.24 -3.47
N VAL A 538 10.61 -25.20 -3.28
CA VAL A 538 10.68 -26.15 -2.17
C VAL A 538 11.47 -27.37 -2.61
N THR A 539 12.58 -27.63 -1.93
CA THR A 539 13.54 -28.68 -2.27
C THR A 539 13.53 -29.85 -1.29
N SER A 540 12.53 -29.96 -0.41
CA SER A 540 12.41 -31.05 0.60
C SER A 540 12.36 -32.48 0.03
N HIS A 541 12.16 -32.63 -1.28
CA HIS A 541 12.26 -33.92 -1.97
C HIS A 541 13.70 -34.31 -2.31
N ILE A 542 14.63 -33.36 -2.24
CA ILE A 542 16.05 -33.53 -2.55
C ILE A 542 16.74 -34.00 -1.27
N VAL A 543 17.16 -35.26 -1.25
CA VAL A 543 17.95 -35.81 -0.15
C VAL A 543 19.38 -35.29 -0.29
N ILE A 544 19.75 -34.30 0.52
CA ILE A 544 21.13 -33.86 0.66
C ILE A 544 21.80 -34.85 1.64
N ASP A 545 22.60 -35.78 1.13
CA ASP A 545 23.49 -36.58 1.98
C ASP A 545 24.50 -35.61 2.62
N GLN A 546 24.30 -35.31 3.91
CA GLN A 546 25.25 -34.54 4.71
C GLN A 546 26.44 -35.45 5.05
N ASP A 547 27.49 -35.40 4.24
CA ASP A 547 28.81 -35.99 4.53
C ASP A 547 29.74 -35.01 5.25
#